data_AF-A0A6J1CK81-F1
#
_entry.id   AF-A0A6J1CK81-F1
#
_cell.length_a   1.000
_cell.length_b   1.000
_cell.length_c   1.000
_cell.angle_alpha   90.00
_cell.angle_beta   90.00
_cell.angle_gamma   90.00
#
_symmetry.space_group_name_H-M   'P 1'
#
loop_
_entity.id
_entity.type
_entity.pdbx_description
1 polymer ?
#
loop_
_entity_poly.entity_id
_entity_poly.type
_entity_poly.pdbx_seq_one_letter_code
_entity_poly.pdbx_strand_id
1 'polypeptide(L)'
;MASWGGTPEEDEEEEEEDGGGGGEVGFGEEERKIRRALSGGRCGGAGRSTVARCQADGCNADLSGARPYHRRHKVCEFHAKAAVVILAGLEQRFCQQCSRFHAVSEFDETKRSCRRRLAGHNERRRKSLSSEFHGGQSST
;
A
#
# COMPACT_ATOMS: atom_id res chain seq x y z
N MET A 1 -47.52 -0.15 7.16
CA MET A 1 -46.66 1.03 6.93
C MET A 1 -45.61 1.02 8.03
N ALA A 2 -44.45 0.42 7.78
CA ALA A 2 -43.38 0.47 8.75
C ALA A 2 -42.56 1.74 8.44
N SER A 3 -42.80 2.81 9.20
CA SER A 3 -41.94 3.99 9.21
C SER A 3 -40.72 3.65 10.06
N TRP A 4 -39.60 3.36 9.41
CA TRP A 4 -38.31 3.25 10.06
C TRP A 4 -37.72 4.67 10.06
N GLY A 5 -38.07 5.44 11.09
CA GLY A 5 -37.43 6.73 11.37
C GLY A 5 -36.07 6.47 11.99
N GLY A 6 -35.01 6.69 11.21
CA GLY A 6 -33.63 6.64 11.68
C GLY A 6 -33.33 7.85 12.55
N THR A 7 -32.92 7.58 13.78
CA THR A 7 -32.29 8.50 14.71
C THR A 7 -30.99 9.06 14.11
N PRO A 8 -30.67 10.35 14.29
CA PRO A 8 -29.31 10.86 14.10
C PRO A 8 -28.43 10.28 15.21
N GLU A 9 -27.48 9.44 14.82
CA GLU A 9 -26.40 8.96 15.69
C GLU A 9 -25.34 10.08 15.75
N GLU A 10 -25.20 10.67 16.93
CA GLU A 10 -24.13 11.57 17.32
C GLU A 10 -23.00 10.67 17.84
N ASP A 11 -21.98 10.40 17.02
CA ASP A 11 -20.78 9.66 17.43
C ASP A 11 -19.76 10.65 18.02
N GLU A 12 -19.60 10.51 19.33
CA GLU A 12 -18.70 11.23 20.20
C GLU A 12 -17.24 10.79 20.02
N GLU A 13 -16.35 11.69 20.43
CA GLU A 13 -14.92 11.74 20.23
C GLU A 13 -14.17 10.60 20.97
N GLU A 14 -13.30 9.86 20.27
CA GLU A 14 -12.35 8.91 20.89
C GLU A 14 -10.92 9.51 20.88
N GLU A 15 -10.40 9.83 22.06
CA GLU A 15 -9.00 10.17 22.32
C GLU A 15 -8.19 8.90 22.61
N GLU A 16 -7.07 8.70 21.93
CA GLU A 16 -6.13 7.59 22.20
C GLU A 16 -4.77 8.15 22.61
N GLU A 17 -4.39 7.91 23.87
CA GLU A 17 -3.08 8.17 24.46
C GLU A 17 -2.22 6.89 24.35
N ASP A 18 -1.12 6.91 23.59
CA ASP A 18 -0.13 5.83 23.62
C ASP A 18 1.16 6.31 24.29
N GLY A 19 1.26 5.99 25.58
CA GLY A 19 2.49 6.04 26.36
C GLY A 19 3.39 4.85 26.04
N GLY A 20 4.55 5.12 25.43
CA GLY A 20 5.61 4.13 25.19
C GLY A 20 6.94 4.55 25.83
N GLY A 21 7.18 4.09 27.05
CA GLY A 21 8.37 4.39 27.86
C GLY A 21 9.68 3.88 27.25
N GLY A 22 10.67 4.77 27.13
CA GLY A 22 12.04 4.43 26.78
C GLY A 22 12.82 3.96 28.00
N GLY A 23 13.08 2.65 28.08
CA GLY A 23 14.03 2.06 29.04
C GLY A 23 15.46 2.20 28.53
N GLU A 24 16.23 3.09 29.17
CA GLU A 24 17.68 3.14 29.02
C GLU A 24 18.34 2.00 29.82
N VAL A 25 19.11 1.14 29.16
CA VAL A 25 20.09 0.28 29.83
C VAL A 25 21.46 0.55 29.22
N GLY A 26 22.34 1.08 30.06
CA GLY A 26 23.72 1.42 29.70
C GLY A 26 24.56 0.17 29.46
N PHE A 27 25.11 0.05 28.26
CA PHE A 27 26.14 -0.94 27.93
C PHE A 27 27.29 -0.27 27.15
N GLY A 28 28.52 -0.71 27.45
CA GLY A 28 29.80 -0.04 27.20
C GLY A 28 30.17 0.26 25.75
N GLU A 29 31.24 1.05 25.61
CA GLU A 29 31.69 1.67 24.35
C GLU A 29 32.22 0.67 23.31
N GLU A 30 32.73 -0.48 23.74
CA GLU A 30 33.32 -1.49 22.83
C GLU A 30 32.27 -2.22 21.96
N GLU A 31 31.06 -2.44 22.47
CA GLU A 31 30.04 -3.20 21.74
C GLU A 31 29.36 -2.37 20.62
N ARG A 32 29.49 -1.03 20.65
CA ARG A 32 29.02 -0.10 19.60
C ARG A 32 29.71 -0.31 18.26
N LYS A 33 30.96 -0.79 18.26
CA LYS A 33 31.71 -1.04 17.03
C LYS A 33 31.27 -2.32 16.33
N ILE A 34 30.85 -3.34 17.07
CA ILE A 34 30.48 -4.66 16.55
C ILE A 34 29.12 -4.60 15.80
N ARG A 35 28.12 -3.93 16.36
CA ARG A 35 26.82 -3.68 15.70
C ARG A 35 26.91 -2.80 14.44
N ARG A 36 27.91 -1.92 14.40
CA ARG A 36 28.22 -1.11 13.21
C ARG A 36 28.93 -1.93 12.12
N ALA A 37 29.74 -2.91 12.50
CA ALA A 37 30.46 -3.76 11.55
C ALA A 37 29.58 -4.88 10.94
N LEU A 38 28.64 -5.44 11.70
CA LEU A 38 27.82 -6.58 11.27
C LEU A 38 26.55 -6.21 10.48
N SER A 39 26.17 -4.93 10.44
CA SER A 39 25.16 -4.42 9.49
C SER A 39 25.76 -4.04 8.13
N GLY A 40 26.94 -4.59 7.83
CA GLY A 40 27.48 -4.66 6.47
C GLY A 40 26.58 -5.52 5.58
N GLY A 41 25.77 -4.87 4.74
CA GLY A 41 25.05 -5.58 3.71
C GLY A 41 24.01 -4.77 2.93
N ARG A 42 24.45 -3.77 2.15
CA ARG A 42 24.23 -3.72 0.69
C ARG A 42 24.79 -2.44 0.06
N CYS A 43 25.57 -2.66 -1.00
CA CYS A 43 25.94 -1.69 -2.01
C CYS A 43 24.71 -0.90 -2.49
N GLY A 44 24.85 0.43 -2.58
CA GLY A 44 23.80 1.30 -3.08
C GLY A 44 24.10 2.78 -2.97
N GLY A 45 25.21 3.23 -3.57
CA GLY A 45 25.39 4.59 -4.07
C GLY A 45 25.52 5.72 -3.03
N ALA A 46 26.70 6.33 -2.99
CA ALA A 46 26.83 7.72 -2.59
C ALA A 46 25.88 8.57 -3.44
N GLY A 47 24.94 9.27 -2.81
CA GLY A 47 24.02 10.15 -3.50
C GLY A 47 23.21 10.92 -2.49
N ARG A 48 23.54 12.22 -2.37
CA ARG A 48 22.73 13.35 -1.89
C ARG A 48 21.39 12.94 -1.28
N SER A 49 21.10 13.35 -0.05
CA SER A 49 19.78 13.31 0.60
C SER A 49 18.76 14.07 -0.25
N THR A 50 18.41 13.52 -1.41
CA THR A 50 17.36 13.99 -2.28
C THR A 50 16.10 13.54 -1.60
N VAL A 51 15.37 14.52 -1.07
CA VAL A 51 13.97 14.36 -0.66
C VAL A 51 13.30 13.37 -1.60
N ALA A 52 12.79 12.27 -1.05
CA ALA A 52 12.03 11.31 -1.85
C ALA A 52 10.78 12.04 -2.33
N ARG A 53 10.68 12.30 -3.64
CA ARG A 53 9.54 12.99 -4.25
C ARG A 53 8.68 12.01 -5.04
N CYS A 54 7.41 12.38 -5.23
CA CYS A 54 6.53 11.65 -6.13
C CYS A 54 7.08 11.68 -7.56
N GLN A 55 6.97 10.55 -8.28
CA GLN A 55 7.41 10.43 -9.67
C GLN A 55 6.37 10.90 -10.71
N ALA A 56 5.18 11.33 -10.28
CA ALA A 56 4.17 11.86 -11.18
C ALA A 56 4.62 13.19 -11.80
N ASP A 57 4.25 13.41 -13.05
CA ASP A 57 4.66 14.60 -13.78
C ASP A 57 4.06 15.87 -13.14
N GLY A 58 4.90 16.90 -12.98
CA GLY A 58 4.54 18.11 -12.25
C GLY A 58 4.32 17.94 -10.73
N CYS A 59 4.45 16.74 -10.16
CA CYS A 59 4.25 16.51 -8.73
C CYS A 59 5.56 16.63 -7.95
N ASN A 60 5.61 17.58 -7.01
CA ASN A 60 6.75 17.78 -6.12
C ASN A 60 6.44 17.38 -4.67
N ALA A 61 5.42 16.54 -4.45
CA ALA A 61 5.02 16.12 -3.11
C ALA A 61 6.20 15.43 -2.38
N ASP A 62 6.49 15.92 -1.18
CA ASP A 62 7.50 15.37 -0.28
C ASP A 62 7.01 14.05 0.31
N LEU A 63 7.84 13.00 0.22
CA LEU A 63 7.54 11.68 0.77
C LEU A 63 8.34 11.36 2.04
N SER A 64 9.18 12.26 2.54
CA SER A 64 10.01 12.03 3.74
C SER A 64 9.17 11.62 4.96
N GLY A 65 8.04 12.31 5.18
CA GLY A 65 7.03 11.99 6.21
C GLY A 65 5.95 10.98 5.79
N ALA A 66 5.98 10.49 4.54
CA ALA A 66 4.95 9.58 4.05
C ALA A 66 5.13 8.15 4.60
N ARG A 67 4.03 7.37 4.60
CA ARG A 67 4.05 5.95 5.00
C ARG A 67 5.11 5.18 4.19
N PRO A 68 5.79 4.17 4.76
CA PRO A 68 6.89 3.45 4.09
C PRO A 68 6.55 2.91 2.68
N TYR A 69 5.30 2.49 2.46
CA TYR A 69 4.80 2.05 1.15
C TYR A 69 4.94 3.15 0.08
N HIS A 70 4.45 4.36 0.38
CA HIS A 70 4.50 5.53 -0.50
C HIS A 70 5.95 5.93 -0.82
N ARG A 71 6.83 5.89 0.19
CA ARG A 71 8.28 6.13 0.02
C ARG A 71 8.93 5.11 -0.90
N ARG A 72 8.70 3.82 -0.67
CA ARG A 72 9.29 2.73 -1.46
C ARG A 72 8.91 2.81 -2.94
N HIS A 73 7.67 3.20 -3.23
CA HIS A 73 7.13 3.26 -4.59
C HIS A 73 7.16 4.65 -5.20
N LYS A 74 7.74 5.64 -4.50
CA LYS A 74 7.88 7.04 -4.93
C LYS A 74 6.57 7.63 -5.45
N VAL A 75 5.49 7.40 -4.71
CA VAL A 75 4.12 7.82 -5.06
C VAL A 75 3.47 8.42 -3.82
N CYS A 76 2.84 9.59 -3.96
CA CYS A 76 2.08 10.21 -2.86
C CYS A 76 0.71 9.54 -2.71
N GLU A 77 0.05 9.77 -1.58
CA GLU A 77 -1.26 9.16 -1.31
C GLU A 77 -2.33 9.54 -2.35
N PHE A 78 -2.29 10.77 -2.85
CA PHE A 78 -3.18 11.25 -3.91
C PHE A 78 -3.00 10.45 -5.20
N HIS A 79 -1.77 10.37 -5.73
CA HIS A 79 -1.49 9.65 -6.98
C HIS A 79 -1.59 8.13 -6.86
N ALA A 80 -1.50 7.58 -5.65
CA ALA A 80 -1.78 6.17 -5.41
C ALA A 80 -3.28 5.83 -5.57
N LYS A 81 -4.17 6.81 -5.36
CA LYS A 81 -5.63 6.66 -5.46
C LYS A 81 -6.22 7.26 -6.74
N ALA A 82 -5.51 8.18 -7.39
CA ALA A 82 -5.94 8.85 -8.60
C ALA A 82 -6.28 7.86 -9.73
N ALA A 83 -7.34 8.16 -10.47
CA ALA A 83 -7.74 7.37 -11.64
C ALA A 83 -6.80 7.58 -12.82
N VAL A 84 -6.27 8.80 -12.98
CA VAL A 84 -5.35 9.20 -14.05
C VAL A 84 -4.22 10.03 -13.46
N VAL A 85 -2.99 9.73 -13.88
CA VAL A 85 -1.76 10.41 -13.50
C VAL A 85 -0.92 10.55 -14.76
N ILE A 86 -0.39 11.75 -15.02
CA ILE A 86 0.56 11.93 -16.12
C ILE A 86 1.95 11.49 -15.64
N LEU A 87 2.60 10.60 -16.39
CA LEU A 87 3.97 10.20 -16.16
C LEU A 87 4.69 10.12 -17.51
N ALA A 88 5.75 10.91 -17.68
CA ALA A 88 6.47 11.03 -18.95
C ALA A 88 5.55 11.34 -20.15
N GLY A 89 4.55 12.22 -19.94
CA GLY A 89 3.58 12.61 -20.96
C GLY A 89 2.51 11.57 -21.30
N LEU A 90 2.44 10.44 -20.59
CA LEU A 90 1.45 9.40 -20.80
C LEU A 90 0.44 9.35 -19.64
N GLU A 91 -0.83 9.10 -19.98
CA GLU A 91 -1.87 8.82 -19.00
C GLU A 91 -1.69 7.44 -18.41
N GLN A 92 -1.36 7.41 -17.12
CA GLN A 92 -1.11 6.19 -16.37
C GLN A 92 -1.95 6.13 -15.10
N ARG A 93 -2.08 4.93 -14.54
CA ARG A 93 -2.72 4.67 -13.26
C ARG A 93 -1.89 3.73 -12.42
N PHE A 94 -1.89 3.94 -11.11
CA PHE A 94 -1.16 3.10 -10.18
C PHE A 94 -1.91 1.77 -9.94
N CYS A 95 -1.29 0.65 -10.27
CA CYS A 95 -1.84 -0.68 -9.97
C CYS A 95 -1.44 -1.10 -8.57
N GLN A 96 -2.39 -1.19 -7.65
CA GLN A 96 -2.14 -1.59 -6.24
C GLN A 96 -1.46 -2.97 -6.14
N GLN A 97 -1.86 -3.90 -7.01
CA GLN A 97 -1.36 -5.27 -7.00
C GLN A 97 0.05 -5.42 -7.60
N CYS A 98 0.43 -4.53 -8.51
CA CYS A 98 1.77 -4.50 -9.11
C CYS A 98 2.71 -3.52 -8.40
N SER A 99 2.16 -2.57 -7.64
CA SER A 99 2.85 -1.42 -7.08
C SER A 99 3.67 -0.64 -8.14
N ARG A 100 3.09 -0.49 -9.34
CA ARG A 100 3.67 0.17 -10.52
C ARG A 100 2.61 0.93 -11.31
N PHE A 101 3.04 1.94 -12.05
CA PHE A 101 2.21 2.65 -13.01
C PHE A 101 2.07 1.85 -14.31
N HIS A 102 0.84 1.81 -14.83
CA HIS A 102 0.46 1.18 -16.09
C HIS A 102 -0.38 2.18 -16.88
N ALA A 103 -0.42 2.07 -18.22
CA ALA A 103 -1.30 2.90 -19.03
C ALA A 103 -2.76 2.70 -18.60
N VAL A 104 -3.56 3.78 -18.63
CA VAL A 104 -4.98 3.71 -18.22
C VAL A 104 -5.74 2.64 -19.03
N SER A 105 -5.38 2.44 -20.31
CA SER A 105 -5.95 1.41 -21.19
C SER A 105 -5.73 -0.05 -20.72
N GLU A 106 -4.81 -0.30 -19.79
CA GLU A 106 -4.59 -1.63 -19.20
C GLU A 106 -5.51 -1.94 -18.00
N PHE A 107 -6.39 -1.01 -17.62
CA PHE A 107 -7.33 -1.15 -16.53
C PHE A 107 -8.76 -1.30 -17.04
N ASP A 108 -9.57 -1.99 -16.24
CA ASP A 108 -11.02 -1.81 -16.27
C ASP A 108 -11.33 -0.76 -15.21
N GLU A 109 -11.85 0.41 -15.56
CA GLU A 109 -12.01 1.58 -14.68
C GLU A 109 -12.68 1.25 -13.33
N THR A 110 -13.53 0.23 -13.33
CA THR A 110 -14.21 -0.36 -12.17
C THR A 110 -13.28 -1.04 -11.15
N LYS A 111 -12.03 -1.35 -11.50
CA LYS A 111 -11.05 -2.08 -10.68
C LYS A 111 -9.73 -1.31 -10.57
N ARG A 112 -9.08 -1.39 -9.41
CA ARG A 112 -7.78 -0.72 -9.13
C ARG A 112 -6.55 -1.57 -9.47
N SER A 113 -6.75 -2.71 -10.12
CA SER A 113 -5.69 -3.61 -10.60
C SER A 113 -5.74 -3.71 -12.11
N CYS A 114 -4.57 -3.87 -12.74
CA CYS A 114 -4.49 -4.05 -14.19
C CYS A 114 -5.09 -5.40 -14.63
N ARG A 115 -5.62 -5.43 -15.86
CA ARG A 115 -6.32 -6.60 -16.47
C ARG A 115 -5.52 -7.89 -16.35
N ARG A 116 -4.20 -7.81 -16.59
CA ARG A 116 -3.28 -8.95 -16.52
C ARG A 116 -3.36 -9.71 -15.20
N ARG A 117 -3.54 -8.99 -14.08
CA ARG A 117 -3.59 -9.61 -12.75
C ARG A 117 -5.01 -10.01 -12.35
N LEU A 118 -6.02 -9.28 -12.84
CA LEU A 118 -7.43 -9.57 -12.57
C LEU A 118 -7.86 -10.93 -13.16
N ALA A 119 -7.37 -11.29 -14.34
CA ALA A 119 -7.67 -12.57 -14.99
C ALA A 119 -7.35 -13.77 -14.08
N GLY A 120 -6.16 -13.79 -13.45
CA GLY A 120 -5.77 -14.85 -12.53
C GLY A 120 -6.58 -14.88 -11.22
N HIS A 121 -7.01 -13.71 -10.71
CA HIS A 121 -7.89 -13.67 -9.53
C HIS A 121 -9.31 -14.19 -9.86
N ASN A 122 -9.86 -13.83 -11.01
CA ASN A 122 -11.20 -14.25 -11.41
C ASN A 122 -11.28 -15.77 -11.63
N GLU A 123 -10.23 -16.39 -12.16
CA GLU A 123 -10.21 -17.84 -12.33
C GLU A 123 -10.20 -18.59 -10.98
N ARG A 124 -9.37 -18.16 -10.02
CA ARG A 124 -9.35 -18.80 -8.68
C ARG A 124 -10.69 -18.67 -7.95
N ARG A 125 -11.36 -17.51 -8.02
CA ARG A 125 -12.70 -17.35 -7.44
C ARG A 125 -13.75 -18.22 -8.10
N ARG A 126 -13.72 -18.40 -9.43
CA ARG A 126 -14.66 -19.30 -10.12
C ARG A 126 -14.47 -20.77 -9.71
N LYS A 127 -13.22 -21.20 -9.48
CA LYS A 127 -12.90 -22.56 -9.00
C LYS A 127 -13.33 -22.79 -7.54
N SER A 128 -13.16 -21.82 -6.64
CA SER A 128 -13.58 -21.98 -5.24
C SER A 128 -15.10 -22.10 -5.11
N LEU A 129 -15.87 -21.27 -5.83
CA LEU A 129 -17.34 -21.34 -5.82
C LEU A 129 -17.88 -22.65 -6.43
N SER A 130 -17.15 -23.25 -7.37
CA SER A 130 -17.52 -24.53 -7.98
C SER A 130 -17.13 -25.75 -7.12
N SER A 131 -16.13 -25.64 -6.25
CA SER A 131 -15.70 -26.76 -5.40
C SER A 131 -16.58 -26.96 -4.17
N GLU A 132 -17.29 -25.91 -3.72
CA GLU A 132 -18.20 -26.00 -2.57
C GLU A 132 -19.48 -26.82 -2.85
N PHE A 133 -19.86 -27.01 -4.12
CA PHE A 133 -21.04 -27.81 -4.49
C PHE A 133 -20.80 -29.32 -4.65
N HIS A 134 -19.57 -29.82 -4.45
CA HIS A 134 -19.25 -31.25 -4.61
C HIS A 134 -19.04 -32.00 -3.28
N GLY A 135 -19.32 -31.37 -2.13
CA GLY A 135 -19.09 -31.95 -0.81
C GLY A 135 -20.33 -32.55 -0.11
N GLY A 136 -21.43 -32.80 -0.82
CA GLY A 136 -22.71 -33.15 -0.19
C GLY A 136 -23.54 -34.18 -0.94
N GLN A 137 -22.94 -35.29 -1.37
CA GLN A 137 -23.68 -36.50 -1.73
C GLN A 137 -22.77 -37.72 -1.55
N SER A 138 -22.47 -38.04 -0.29
CA SER A 138 -22.01 -39.36 0.12
C SER A 138 -23.21 -40.09 0.73
N SER A 139 -23.64 -41.10 0.00
CA SER A 139 -24.67 -42.09 0.31
C SER A 139 -24.54 -42.68 1.72
N THR A 140 -25.67 -42.78 2.41
CA THR A 140 -26.10 -43.95 3.21
C THR A 140 -27.61 -43.93 3.34
#